data_AF-A0AAW9FN89-F1
#
_entry.id   AF-A0AAW9FN89-F1
#
_cell.length_a   1.000
_cell.length_b   1.000
_cell.length_c   1.000
_cell.angle_alpha   90.00
_cell.angle_beta   90.00
_cell.angle_gamma   90.00
#
_symmetry.space_group_name_H-M   'P 1'
#
loop_
_entity.id
_entity.type
_entity.pdbx_description
1 polymer ?
#
loop_
_entity_poly.entity_id
_entity_poly.type
_entity_poly.pdbx_seq_one_letter_code
_entity_poly.pdbx_strand_id
1 'polypeptide(L)'
;MMEQTQDDVTYQIKQAENNALDMLGRQMSKLDETAADLRGMVLSLSDKEMFEPHIWQQGCEEIAAEAEKLMREWRSIQMFKSNGSRTLEGFKAHLAAREAISNYKKKLETFPPEMMIFHREYKAFKGRFFADRVVFLDIEDVLLTGSDWLVPHNIELVGMPEKDQMDKVQFHQRSIALIVRLCDKADASLVLTSKWRREWPHDREALLDRLVEQGLRRELWHENWMLPVVSGLNKWQELARWTESASNLVGLIISGNVPVDPDPLHAKKAEILQTYARDGFGLDNLVDALKFFEVGEASAKVPPSLPPRGGQFYPTTGSRGPSRRSVTSIRP
;
A
#
# COMPACT_ATOMS: atom_id res chain seq x y z
N MET A 1 -47.91 -7.80 27.44
CA MET A 1 -46.49 -7.54 27.10
C MET A 1 -45.79 -7.30 28.42
N MET A 2 -44.85 -8.15 28.83
CA MET A 2 -44.04 -7.87 30.02
C MET A 2 -43.04 -6.77 29.64
N GLU A 3 -43.09 -5.64 30.35
CA GLU A 3 -42.07 -4.59 30.24
C GLU A 3 -40.73 -5.21 30.64
N GLN A 4 -39.75 -5.22 29.72
CA GLN A 4 -38.40 -5.61 30.04
C GLN A 4 -37.84 -4.62 31.06
N THR A 5 -37.29 -5.15 32.16
CA THR A 5 -36.65 -4.29 33.15
C THR A 5 -35.31 -3.77 32.64
N GLN A 6 -34.85 -2.64 33.18
CA GLN A 6 -33.55 -2.08 32.79
C GLN A 6 -32.37 -3.03 33.13
N ASP A 7 -32.54 -3.87 34.15
CA ASP A 7 -31.59 -4.92 34.50
C ASP A 7 -31.55 -6.03 33.43
N ASP A 8 -32.72 -6.41 32.88
CA ASP A 8 -32.80 -7.40 31.79
C ASP A 8 -32.08 -6.92 30.53
N VAL A 9 -32.23 -5.64 30.18
CA VAL A 9 -31.57 -5.04 29.02
C VAL A 9 -30.06 -4.98 29.23
N THR A 10 -29.61 -4.59 30.43
CA THR A 10 -28.18 -4.53 30.77
C THR A 10 -27.54 -5.92 30.72
N TYR A 11 -28.23 -6.94 31.25
CA TYR A 11 -27.80 -8.33 31.18
C TYR A 11 -27.68 -8.82 29.72
N GLN A 12 -28.68 -8.53 28.88
CA GLN A 12 -28.66 -8.91 27.45
C GLN A 12 -27.53 -8.23 26.68
N ILE A 13 -27.25 -6.95 26.93
CA ILE A 13 -26.12 -6.22 26.33
C ILE A 13 -24.80 -6.90 26.70
N LYS A 14 -24.59 -7.19 27.99
CA LYS A 14 -23.36 -7.83 28.46
C LYS A 14 -23.18 -9.24 27.91
N GLN A 15 -24.26 -10.02 27.80
CA GLN A 15 -24.23 -11.34 27.19
C GLN A 15 -23.91 -11.25 25.69
N ALA A 16 -24.49 -10.28 24.97
CA ALA A 16 -24.21 -10.04 23.56
C ALA A 16 -22.77 -9.60 23.31
N GLU A 17 -22.21 -8.73 24.16
CA GLU A 17 -20.80 -8.34 24.14
C GLU A 17 -19.89 -9.54 24.34
N ASN A 18 -20.10 -10.32 25.40
CA ASN A 18 -19.29 -11.50 25.69
C ASN A 18 -19.32 -12.50 24.52
N ASN A 19 -20.50 -12.76 23.94
CA ASN A 19 -20.63 -13.65 22.79
C ASN A 19 -19.90 -13.12 21.55
N ALA A 20 -19.99 -11.81 21.28
CA ALA A 20 -19.30 -11.19 20.15
C ALA A 20 -17.78 -11.26 20.33
N LEU A 21 -17.28 -10.93 21.53
CA LEU A 21 -15.86 -10.95 21.87
C LEU A 21 -15.27 -12.36 21.90
N ASP A 22 -15.99 -13.34 22.44
CA ASP A 22 -15.54 -14.74 22.49
C ASP A 22 -15.44 -15.37 21.09
N MET A 23 -16.43 -15.08 20.23
CA MET A 23 -16.38 -15.51 18.84
C MET A 23 -15.24 -14.82 18.07
N LEU A 24 -15.04 -13.52 18.27
CA LEU A 24 -13.91 -12.79 17.68
C LEU A 24 -12.57 -13.36 18.16
N GLY A 25 -12.44 -13.61 19.47
CA GLY A 25 -11.23 -14.19 20.06
C GLY A 25 -10.89 -15.56 19.46
N ARG A 26 -11.87 -16.43 19.23
CA ARG A 26 -11.66 -17.72 18.55
C ARG A 26 -11.18 -17.57 17.12
N GLN A 27 -11.74 -16.62 16.37
CA GLN A 27 -11.31 -16.35 14.99
C GLN A 27 -9.89 -15.77 14.96
N MET A 28 -9.57 -14.84 15.86
CA MET A 28 -8.23 -14.28 16.00
C MET A 28 -7.19 -15.34 16.40
N SER A 29 -7.51 -16.24 17.33
CA SER A 29 -6.63 -17.35 17.73
C SER A 29 -6.29 -18.24 16.54
N LYS A 30 -7.27 -18.57 15.69
CA LYS A 30 -7.04 -19.39 14.49
C LYS A 30 -6.13 -18.69 13.48
N LEU A 31 -6.28 -17.37 13.31
CA LEU A 31 -5.38 -16.59 12.48
C LEU A 31 -3.96 -16.58 13.05
N ASP A 32 -3.79 -16.42 14.37
CA ASP A 32 -2.49 -16.46 15.03
C ASP A 32 -1.81 -17.83 14.90
N GLU A 33 -2.55 -18.92 15.06
CA GLU A 33 -2.04 -20.28 14.84
C GLU A 33 -1.52 -20.44 13.40
N THR A 34 -2.32 -20.03 12.43
CA THR A 34 -1.93 -20.09 11.00
C THR A 34 -0.73 -19.18 10.71
N ALA A 35 -0.69 -17.99 11.30
CA ALA A 35 0.43 -17.06 11.15
C ALA A 35 1.72 -17.62 11.78
N ALA A 36 1.63 -18.28 12.93
CA ALA A 36 2.77 -18.91 13.60
C ALA A 36 3.35 -20.07 12.77
N ASP A 37 2.49 -20.89 12.16
CA ASP A 37 2.92 -21.96 11.25
C ASP A 37 3.65 -21.38 10.02
N LEU A 38 3.06 -20.37 9.38
CA LEU A 38 3.68 -19.70 8.23
C LEU A 38 4.99 -19.00 8.60
N ARG A 39 5.07 -18.43 9.79
CA ARG A 39 6.30 -17.87 10.33
C ARG A 39 7.38 -18.94 10.48
N GLY A 40 7.03 -20.12 10.99
CA GLY A 40 7.95 -21.27 11.06
C GLY A 40 8.49 -21.68 9.69
N MET A 41 7.64 -21.66 8.66
CA MET A 41 8.06 -21.91 7.28
C MET A 41 9.01 -20.83 6.76
N VAL A 42 8.71 -19.55 6.99
CA VAL A 42 9.56 -18.40 6.60
C VAL A 42 10.94 -18.50 7.23
N LEU A 43 11.01 -18.82 8.52
CA LEU A 43 12.28 -18.98 9.24
C LEU A 43 13.09 -20.16 8.69
N SER A 44 12.41 -21.27 8.36
CA SER A 44 13.06 -22.46 7.79
C SER A 44 13.64 -22.17 6.40
N LEU A 45 12.86 -21.55 5.51
CA LEU A 45 13.31 -21.22 4.14
C LEU A 45 14.27 -20.02 4.08
N SER A 46 14.47 -19.31 5.20
CA SER A 46 15.42 -18.20 5.26
C SER A 46 16.87 -18.65 5.11
N ASP A 47 17.18 -19.94 5.33
CA ASP A 47 18.48 -20.53 5.05
C ASP A 47 18.47 -21.24 3.69
N LYS A 48 18.43 -20.44 2.61
CA LYS A 48 18.25 -20.92 1.23
C LYS A 48 19.24 -22.02 0.83
N GLU A 49 20.47 -21.98 1.36
CA GLU A 49 21.54 -22.93 1.00
C GLU A 49 21.26 -24.36 1.50
N MET A 50 20.36 -24.52 2.47
CA MET A 50 19.96 -25.85 2.98
C MET A 50 19.00 -26.61 2.07
N PHE A 51 18.48 -25.99 1.02
CA PHE A 51 17.43 -26.56 0.18
C PHE A 51 17.87 -26.67 -1.27
N GLU A 52 17.43 -27.75 -1.94
CA GLU A 52 17.52 -27.80 -3.40
C GLU A 52 16.67 -26.68 -4.02
N PRO A 53 17.12 -26.03 -5.12
CA PRO A 53 16.46 -24.83 -5.65
C PRO A 53 14.95 -24.99 -5.92
N HIS A 54 14.54 -26.17 -6.41
CA HIS A 54 13.14 -26.44 -6.72
C HIS A 54 12.27 -26.63 -5.46
N ILE A 55 12.83 -27.23 -4.40
CA ILE A 55 12.16 -27.41 -3.10
C ILE A 55 11.99 -26.05 -2.43
N TRP A 56 13.05 -25.24 -2.43
CA TRP A 56 13.01 -23.89 -1.88
C TRP A 56 11.97 -23.02 -2.60
N GLN A 57 11.93 -23.09 -3.94
CA GLN A 57 10.96 -22.35 -4.75
C GLN A 57 9.51 -22.78 -4.45
N GLN A 58 9.25 -24.10 -4.38
CA GLN A 58 7.92 -24.61 -4.03
C GLN A 58 7.49 -24.13 -2.63
N GLY A 59 8.37 -24.21 -1.63
CA GLY A 59 8.07 -23.73 -0.28
C GLY A 59 7.74 -22.23 -0.25
N CYS A 60 8.40 -21.44 -1.09
CA CYS A 60 8.08 -20.01 -1.19
C CYS A 60 6.71 -19.76 -1.83
N GLU A 61 6.34 -20.52 -2.86
CA GLU A 61 5.02 -20.44 -3.50
C GLU A 61 3.90 -20.85 -2.52
N GLU A 62 4.14 -21.88 -1.71
CA GLU A 62 3.23 -22.32 -0.65
C GLU A 62 3.02 -21.23 0.42
N ILE A 63 4.10 -20.63 0.93
CA ILE A 63 4.01 -19.52 1.89
C ILE A 63 3.24 -18.35 1.28
N ALA A 64 3.50 -18.00 0.01
CA ALA A 64 2.81 -16.89 -0.64
C ALA A 64 1.30 -17.14 -0.79
N ALA A 65 0.90 -18.35 -1.20
CA ALA A 65 -0.50 -18.72 -1.35
C ALA A 65 -1.24 -18.71 0.00
N GLU A 66 -0.63 -19.26 1.04
CA GLU A 66 -1.23 -19.29 2.38
C GLU A 66 -1.22 -17.90 3.04
N ALA A 67 -0.22 -17.04 2.78
CA ALA A 67 -0.23 -15.64 3.23
C ALA A 67 -1.39 -14.85 2.61
N GLU A 68 -1.66 -15.05 1.31
CA GLU A 68 -2.81 -14.42 0.64
C GLU A 68 -4.14 -14.90 1.24
N LYS A 69 -4.25 -16.20 1.51
CA LYS A 69 -5.42 -16.80 2.16
C LYS A 69 -5.63 -16.26 3.58
N LEU A 70 -4.56 -16.17 4.38
CA LEU A 70 -4.61 -15.58 5.72
C LEU A 70 -5.15 -14.14 5.67
N MET A 71 -4.67 -13.34 4.72
CA MET A 71 -5.17 -11.97 4.51
C MET A 71 -6.63 -11.92 4.07
N ARG A 72 -7.08 -12.85 3.23
CA ARG A 72 -8.50 -12.96 2.86
C ARG A 72 -9.37 -13.33 4.06
N GLU A 73 -8.91 -14.25 4.92
CA GLU A 73 -9.62 -14.64 6.13
C GLU A 73 -9.73 -13.48 7.12
N TRP A 74 -8.64 -12.72 7.34
CA TRP A 74 -8.66 -11.51 8.15
C TRP A 74 -9.67 -10.47 7.64
N ARG A 75 -9.65 -10.16 6.33
CA ARG A 75 -10.63 -9.25 5.72
C ARG A 75 -12.06 -9.76 5.87
N SER A 76 -12.27 -11.07 5.78
CA SER A 76 -13.58 -11.68 6.00
C SER A 76 -14.07 -11.47 7.44
N ILE A 77 -13.17 -11.57 8.44
CA ILE A 77 -13.51 -11.33 9.86
C ILE A 77 -13.87 -9.86 10.09
N GLN A 78 -13.15 -8.91 9.46
CA GLN A 78 -13.47 -7.48 9.54
C GLN A 78 -14.87 -7.15 8.98
N MET A 79 -15.32 -7.89 7.97
CA MET A 79 -16.66 -7.75 7.40
C MET A 79 -17.73 -8.56 8.13
N PHE A 80 -17.34 -9.49 9.02
CA PHE A 80 -18.26 -10.45 9.63
C PHE A 80 -19.07 -9.82 10.76
N LYS A 81 -20.39 -9.99 10.70
CA LYS A 81 -21.33 -9.59 11.75
C LYS A 81 -21.83 -10.81 12.52
N SER A 82 -21.34 -10.98 13.74
CA SER A 82 -21.78 -12.03 14.66
C SER A 82 -23.22 -11.80 15.16
N ASN A 83 -23.86 -12.85 15.68
CA ASN A 83 -25.16 -12.71 16.33
C ASN A 83 -25.07 -11.74 17.52
N GLY A 84 -23.99 -11.80 18.29
CA GLY A 84 -23.73 -10.84 19.38
C GLY A 84 -23.64 -9.40 18.89
N SER A 85 -22.90 -9.12 17.81
CA SER A 85 -22.79 -7.76 17.26
C SER A 85 -24.11 -7.25 16.69
N ARG A 86 -24.92 -8.13 16.07
CA ARG A 86 -26.27 -7.76 15.59
C ARG A 86 -27.20 -7.42 16.76
N THR A 87 -27.14 -8.18 17.85
CA THR A 87 -27.91 -7.90 19.07
C THR A 87 -27.49 -6.58 19.70
N LEU A 88 -26.17 -6.30 19.79
CA LEU A 88 -25.67 -5.01 20.29
C LEU A 88 -26.16 -3.83 19.45
N GLU A 89 -26.16 -3.96 18.12
CA GLU A 89 -26.72 -2.92 17.22
C GLU A 89 -28.21 -2.68 17.46
N GLY A 90 -28.97 -3.73 17.82
CA GLY A 90 -30.36 -3.62 18.26
C GLY A 90 -30.54 -2.78 19.52
N PHE A 91 -29.52 -2.75 20.41
CA PHE A 91 -29.52 -1.97 21.65
C PHE A 91 -28.75 -0.65 21.56
N LYS A 92 -28.38 -0.15 20.36
CA LYS A 92 -27.55 1.06 20.19
C LYS A 92 -28.10 2.34 20.85
N ALA A 93 -29.37 2.36 21.24
CA ALA A 93 -29.95 3.45 22.02
C ALA A 93 -29.31 3.56 23.43
N HIS A 94 -28.83 2.46 24.00
CA HIS A 94 -28.19 2.38 25.31
C HIS A 94 -26.69 2.69 25.25
N LEU A 95 -26.18 3.46 26.22
CA LEU A 95 -24.77 3.83 26.31
C LEU A 95 -23.86 2.60 26.36
N ALA A 96 -24.16 1.63 27.22
CA ALA A 96 -23.39 0.39 27.36
C ALA A 96 -23.26 -0.40 26.05
N ALA A 97 -24.30 -0.41 25.21
CA ALA A 97 -24.24 -1.07 23.91
C ALA A 97 -23.31 -0.34 22.94
N ARG A 98 -23.30 1.00 22.96
CA ARG A 98 -22.38 1.81 22.12
C ARG A 98 -20.93 1.59 22.53
N GLU A 99 -20.66 1.52 23.83
CA GLU A 99 -19.32 1.23 24.37
C GLU A 99 -18.87 -0.18 23.96
N ALA A 100 -19.73 -1.18 24.09
CA ALA A 100 -19.46 -2.54 23.65
C ALA A 100 -19.18 -2.64 22.13
N ILE A 101 -19.97 -1.94 21.30
CA ILE A 101 -19.75 -1.87 19.84
C ILE A 101 -18.39 -1.20 19.54
N SER A 102 -18.07 -0.11 20.24
CA SER A 102 -16.78 0.59 20.07
C SER A 102 -15.60 -0.31 20.43
N ASN A 103 -15.69 -1.01 21.57
CA ASN A 103 -14.67 -1.98 22.01
C ASN A 103 -14.50 -3.12 20.99
N TYR A 104 -15.60 -3.67 20.48
CA TYR A 104 -15.58 -4.70 19.45
C TYR A 104 -14.90 -4.22 18.15
N LYS A 105 -15.23 -3.01 17.68
CA LYS A 105 -14.60 -2.41 16.49
C LYS A 105 -13.11 -2.17 16.68
N LYS A 106 -12.72 -1.61 17.83
CA LYS A 106 -11.31 -1.38 18.16
C LYS A 106 -10.50 -2.68 18.13
N LYS A 107 -11.08 -3.78 18.60
CA LYS A 107 -10.43 -5.10 18.48
C LYS A 107 -10.34 -5.57 17.03
N LEU A 108 -11.38 -5.40 16.21
CA LEU A 108 -11.35 -5.74 14.77
C LEU A 108 -10.32 -4.93 13.96
N GLU A 109 -9.97 -3.73 14.41
CA GLU A 109 -8.94 -2.91 13.78
C GLU A 109 -7.52 -3.33 14.17
N THR A 110 -7.38 -4.13 15.24
CA THR A 110 -6.09 -4.55 15.76
C THR A 110 -5.71 -5.91 15.19
N PHE A 111 -4.55 -6.01 14.53
CA PHE A 111 -4.03 -7.29 14.05
C PHE A 111 -3.77 -8.27 15.21
N PRO A 112 -4.06 -9.57 15.00
CA PRO A 112 -3.56 -10.61 15.89
C PRO A 112 -2.02 -10.54 16.06
N PRO A 113 -1.48 -10.73 17.27
CA PRO A 113 -0.05 -10.54 17.54
C PRO A 113 0.90 -11.35 16.65
N GLU A 114 0.63 -12.65 16.45
CA GLU A 114 1.50 -13.50 15.60
C GLU A 114 1.33 -13.13 14.13
N MET A 115 0.13 -12.75 13.71
CA MET A 115 -0.10 -12.24 12.34
C MET A 115 0.73 -10.99 12.05
N MET A 116 0.83 -10.06 13.00
CA MET A 116 1.67 -8.87 12.87
C MET A 116 3.16 -9.24 12.76
N ILE A 117 3.64 -10.19 13.57
CA ILE A 117 5.04 -10.64 13.56
C ILE A 117 5.35 -11.36 12.24
N PHE A 118 4.48 -12.29 11.84
CA PHE A 118 4.56 -13.00 10.56
C PHE A 118 4.66 -12.02 9.40
N HIS A 119 3.78 -11.02 9.31
CA HIS A 119 3.83 -10.03 8.23
C HIS A 119 5.17 -9.31 8.14
N ARG A 120 5.75 -8.93 9.28
CA ARG A 120 7.05 -8.28 9.34
C ARG A 120 8.16 -9.22 8.84
N GLU A 121 8.20 -10.45 9.34
CA GLU A 121 9.22 -11.42 8.97
C GLU A 121 9.08 -11.88 7.52
N TYR A 122 7.86 -12.12 7.06
CA TYR A 122 7.56 -12.47 5.68
C TYR A 122 7.94 -11.35 4.71
N LYS A 123 7.71 -10.08 5.07
CA LYS A 123 8.19 -8.94 4.29
C LYS A 123 9.71 -8.90 4.19
N ALA A 124 10.42 -9.11 5.31
CA ALA A 124 11.88 -9.16 5.32
C ALA A 124 12.41 -10.35 4.49
N PHE A 125 11.79 -11.52 4.61
CA PHE A 125 12.08 -12.70 3.80
C PHE A 125 11.88 -12.42 2.31
N LYS A 126 10.75 -11.80 1.94
CA LYS A 126 10.51 -11.33 0.58
C LYS A 126 11.59 -10.38 0.10
N GLY A 127 11.97 -9.37 0.89
CA GLY A 127 13.05 -8.44 0.51
C GLY A 127 14.41 -9.13 0.29
N ARG A 128 14.71 -10.20 1.03
CA ARG A 128 15.97 -10.96 0.90
C ARG A 128 16.02 -11.82 -0.35
N PHE A 129 14.91 -12.44 -0.73
CA PHE A 129 14.93 -13.50 -1.75
C PHE A 129 14.09 -13.22 -2.99
N PHE A 130 13.14 -12.29 -2.89
CA PHE A 130 12.24 -11.88 -3.95
C PHE A 130 12.52 -10.44 -4.35
N ALA A 131 12.01 -10.05 -5.52
CA ALA A 131 12.04 -8.65 -5.92
C ALA A 131 11.16 -7.85 -4.96
N ASP A 132 11.74 -6.87 -4.27
CA ASP A 132 10.96 -5.89 -3.51
C ASP A 132 10.36 -4.90 -4.51
N ARG A 133 9.07 -5.03 -4.79
CA ARG A 133 8.37 -4.20 -5.78
C ARG A 133 7.85 -2.96 -5.09
N VAL A 134 8.36 -1.81 -5.51
CA VAL A 134 8.00 -0.52 -4.91
C VAL A 134 7.49 0.43 -5.97
N VAL A 135 6.38 1.09 -5.66
CA VAL A 135 5.86 2.23 -6.41
C VAL A 135 6.22 3.50 -5.63
N PHE A 136 7.15 4.26 -6.19
CA PHE A 136 7.52 5.58 -5.73
C PHE A 136 6.51 6.60 -6.26
N LEU A 137 5.62 7.06 -5.38
CA LEU A 137 4.42 7.81 -5.73
C LEU A 137 4.62 9.31 -5.50
N ASP A 138 4.38 10.12 -6.52
CA ASP A 138 4.16 11.57 -6.39
C ASP A 138 2.68 11.88 -6.11
N ILE A 139 2.39 13.07 -5.57
CA ILE A 139 1.02 13.56 -5.42
C ILE A 139 0.69 14.48 -6.60
N GLU A 140 1.56 15.47 -6.83
CA GLU A 140 1.44 16.45 -7.88
C GLU A 140 1.47 15.78 -9.26
N ASP A 141 0.51 16.15 -10.11
CA ASP A 141 0.35 15.63 -11.48
C ASP A 141 0.07 14.12 -11.56
N VAL A 142 -0.16 13.45 -10.43
CA VAL A 142 -0.46 12.01 -10.32
C VAL A 142 -1.82 11.79 -9.67
N LEU A 143 -1.95 12.22 -8.41
CA LEU A 143 -3.16 12.15 -7.60
C LEU A 143 -3.89 13.50 -7.53
N LEU A 144 -3.17 14.60 -7.75
CA LEU A 144 -3.68 15.96 -7.75
C LEU A 144 -3.27 16.67 -9.04
N THR A 145 -4.22 16.76 -9.97
CA THR A 145 -4.07 17.35 -11.30
C THR A 145 -4.52 18.81 -11.31
N GLY A 146 -4.15 19.55 -12.36
CA GLY A 146 -4.64 20.92 -12.56
C GLY A 146 -6.17 20.99 -12.62
N SER A 147 -6.83 19.99 -13.20
CA SER A 147 -8.30 19.91 -13.27
C SER A 147 -8.96 19.65 -11.92
N ASP A 148 -8.28 18.98 -10.99
CA ASP A 148 -8.84 18.72 -9.66
C ASP A 148 -9.05 20.00 -8.87
N TRP A 149 -8.33 21.08 -9.17
CA TRP A 149 -8.55 22.39 -8.55
C TRP A 149 -9.82 23.08 -9.03
N LEU A 150 -10.40 22.64 -10.15
CA LEU A 150 -11.61 23.23 -10.73
C LEU A 150 -12.90 22.53 -10.26
N VAL A 151 -12.79 21.45 -9.49
CA VAL A 151 -13.97 20.74 -8.97
C VAL A 151 -14.57 21.50 -7.78
N PRO A 152 -15.90 21.45 -7.56
CA PRO A 152 -16.58 22.29 -6.56
C PRO A 152 -16.00 22.21 -5.14
N HIS A 153 -15.46 21.07 -4.73
CA HIS A 153 -14.89 20.93 -3.39
C HIS A 153 -13.51 21.58 -3.23
N ASN A 154 -12.67 21.53 -4.27
CA ASN A 154 -11.30 22.08 -4.20
C ASN A 154 -11.23 23.54 -4.66
N ILE A 155 -12.19 24.00 -5.48
CA ILE A 155 -12.18 25.38 -6.00
C ILE A 155 -12.29 26.42 -4.88
N GLU A 156 -12.95 26.08 -3.77
CA GLU A 156 -13.06 26.94 -2.58
C GLU A 156 -11.71 27.11 -1.84
N LEU A 157 -10.76 26.20 -2.07
CA LEU A 157 -9.41 26.28 -1.51
C LEU A 157 -8.48 27.15 -2.36
N VAL A 158 -8.87 27.46 -3.60
CA VAL A 158 -8.06 28.27 -4.52
C VAL A 158 -7.88 29.67 -3.95
N GLY A 159 -6.63 30.10 -3.82
CA GLY A 159 -6.26 31.40 -3.26
C GLY A 159 -5.97 31.40 -1.76
N MET A 160 -6.20 30.29 -1.04
CA MET A 160 -5.67 30.10 0.31
C MET A 160 -4.14 29.90 0.27
N PRO A 161 -3.40 30.10 1.37
CA PRO A 161 -2.01 29.65 1.46
C PRO A 161 -1.90 28.14 1.27
N GLU A 162 -0.88 27.66 0.55
CA GLU A 162 -0.74 26.24 0.19
C GLU A 162 -0.86 25.30 1.40
N LYS A 163 -0.21 25.65 2.52
CA LYS A 163 -0.29 24.88 3.77
C LYS A 163 -1.71 24.69 4.30
N ASP A 164 -2.58 25.66 4.10
CA ASP A 164 -3.97 25.63 4.58
C ASP A 164 -4.90 24.86 3.62
N GLN A 165 -4.39 24.47 2.45
CA GLN A 165 -5.11 23.68 1.44
C GLN A 165 -4.83 22.18 1.57
N MET A 166 -3.61 21.79 1.97
CA MET A 166 -3.11 20.41 1.87
C MET A 166 -3.95 19.38 2.64
N ASP A 167 -4.46 19.73 3.82
CA ASP A 167 -5.31 18.85 4.65
C ASP A 167 -6.76 18.78 4.18
N LYS A 168 -7.19 19.68 3.28
CA LYS A 168 -8.57 19.80 2.80
C LYS A 168 -8.75 19.30 1.38
N VAL A 169 -7.73 19.45 0.53
CA VAL A 169 -7.82 19.13 -0.90
C VAL A 169 -8.17 17.66 -1.11
N GLN A 170 -9.15 17.39 -1.97
CA GLN A 170 -9.51 16.05 -2.39
C GLN A 170 -8.72 15.64 -3.62
N PHE A 171 -8.14 14.45 -3.57
CA PHE A 171 -7.42 13.87 -4.70
C PHE A 171 -8.36 13.24 -5.73
N HIS A 172 -7.83 13.06 -6.93
CA HIS A 172 -8.50 12.39 -8.03
C HIS A 172 -8.78 10.92 -7.70
N GLN A 173 -10.03 10.64 -7.32
CA GLN A 173 -10.46 9.33 -6.80
C GLN A 173 -10.20 8.18 -7.79
N ARG A 174 -10.29 8.44 -9.09
CA ARG A 174 -9.96 7.44 -10.11
C ARG A 174 -8.48 7.09 -10.10
N SER A 175 -7.58 8.06 -9.93
CA SER A 175 -6.13 7.80 -9.83
C SER A 175 -5.83 6.92 -8.62
N ILE A 176 -6.44 7.23 -7.47
CA ILE A 176 -6.30 6.44 -6.24
C ILE A 176 -6.74 4.99 -6.46
N ALA A 177 -7.93 4.78 -7.01
CA ALA A 177 -8.44 3.43 -7.28
C ALA A 177 -7.53 2.61 -8.21
N LEU A 178 -6.93 3.27 -9.20
CA LEU A 178 -6.00 2.62 -10.13
C LEU A 178 -4.64 2.32 -9.49
N ILE A 179 -4.13 3.20 -8.63
CA ILE A 179 -2.91 2.94 -7.84
C ILE A 179 -3.11 1.78 -6.86
N VAL A 180 -4.24 1.73 -6.16
CA VAL A 180 -4.60 0.61 -5.27
C VAL A 180 -4.65 -0.70 -6.07
N ARG A 181 -5.29 -0.69 -7.26
CA ARG A 181 -5.33 -1.84 -8.15
C ARG A 181 -3.94 -2.25 -8.64
N LEU A 182 -3.07 -1.30 -8.98
CA LEU A 182 -1.69 -1.58 -9.35
C LEU A 182 -0.96 -2.31 -8.23
N CYS A 183 -1.00 -1.77 -7.00
CA CYS A 183 -0.34 -2.37 -5.85
C CYS A 183 -0.86 -3.78 -5.56
N ASP A 184 -2.18 -3.99 -5.60
CA ASP A 184 -2.78 -5.32 -5.39
C ASP A 184 -2.34 -6.33 -6.46
N LYS A 185 -2.27 -5.92 -7.73
CA LYS A 185 -1.92 -6.81 -8.83
C LYS A 185 -0.43 -7.09 -8.93
N ALA A 186 0.40 -6.08 -8.65
CA ALA A 186 1.85 -6.18 -8.70
C ALA A 186 2.46 -6.70 -7.39
N ASP A 187 1.67 -6.82 -6.32
CA ASP A 187 2.16 -7.09 -4.96
C ASP A 187 3.27 -6.10 -4.60
N ALA A 188 2.98 -4.82 -4.82
CA ALA A 188 3.92 -3.70 -4.70
C ALA A 188 3.55 -2.77 -3.55
N SER A 189 4.56 -2.32 -2.82
CA SER A 189 4.41 -1.34 -1.73
C SER A 189 4.53 0.10 -2.23
N LEU A 190 3.84 1.03 -1.56
CA LEU A 190 3.92 2.47 -1.81
C LEU A 190 5.04 3.12 -1.00
N VAL A 191 5.79 4.01 -1.66
CA VAL A 191 6.70 4.96 -1.00
C VAL A 191 6.39 6.38 -1.50
N LEU A 192 6.08 7.29 -0.59
CA LEU A 192 5.79 8.67 -0.92
C LEU A 192 7.07 9.41 -1.32
N THR A 193 7.00 10.11 -2.45
CA THR A 193 8.10 10.93 -2.97
C THR A 193 7.77 12.41 -3.12
N SER A 194 6.51 12.80 -2.96
CA SER A 194 6.01 14.18 -3.08
C SER A 194 6.75 15.18 -2.20
N LYS A 195 6.77 16.44 -2.66
CA LYS A 195 7.23 17.59 -1.88
C LYS A 195 6.39 17.83 -0.62
N TRP A 196 5.17 17.27 -0.55
CA TRP A 196 4.34 17.32 0.65
C TRP A 196 5.07 16.81 1.89
N ARG A 197 6.00 15.86 1.76
CA ARG A 197 6.86 15.40 2.86
C ARG A 197 7.65 16.53 3.56
N ARG A 198 7.92 17.63 2.84
CA ARG A 198 8.65 18.81 3.34
C ARG A 198 7.72 19.93 3.77
N GLU A 199 6.61 20.08 3.07
CA GLU A 199 5.72 21.25 3.18
C GLU A 199 4.53 21.01 4.10
N TRP A 200 4.21 19.74 4.38
CA TRP A 200 3.07 19.33 5.21
C TRP A 200 3.12 20.03 6.58
N PRO A 201 2.02 20.68 7.00
CA PRO A 201 2.03 21.53 8.20
C PRO A 201 1.90 20.75 9.52
N HIS A 202 1.57 19.46 9.47
CA HIS A 202 1.40 18.61 10.66
C HIS A 202 2.51 17.57 10.78
N ASP A 203 2.37 16.61 11.70
CA ASP A 203 3.31 15.51 11.79
C ASP A 203 3.16 14.52 10.62
N ARG A 204 4.13 13.60 10.54
CA ARG A 204 4.24 12.61 9.44
C ARG A 204 3.12 11.59 9.46
N GLU A 205 2.64 11.19 10.64
CA GLU A 205 1.54 10.23 10.74
C GLU A 205 0.24 10.86 10.27
N ALA A 206 0.00 12.13 10.59
CA ALA A 206 -1.14 12.88 10.07
C ALA A 206 -1.15 12.97 8.53
N LEU A 207 0.03 13.04 7.88
CA LEU A 207 0.11 12.96 6.42
C LEU A 207 -0.30 11.56 5.92
N LEU A 208 0.19 10.50 6.54
CA LEU A 208 -0.18 9.13 6.16
C LEU A 208 -1.67 8.88 6.37
N ASP A 209 -2.22 9.31 7.50
CA ASP A 209 -3.66 9.22 7.79
C ASP A 209 -4.47 9.99 6.75
N ARG A 210 -4.02 11.18 6.34
CA ARG A 210 -4.65 11.91 5.23
C ARG A 210 -4.66 11.10 3.94
N LEU A 211 -3.55 10.48 3.56
CA LEU A 211 -3.49 9.66 2.34
C LEU A 211 -4.42 8.44 2.43
N VAL A 212 -4.52 7.82 3.62
CA VAL A 212 -5.42 6.71 3.91
C VAL A 212 -6.88 7.12 3.84
N GLU A 213 -7.25 8.27 4.42
CA GLU A 213 -8.61 8.85 4.32
C GLU A 213 -9.04 9.09 2.87
N GLN A 214 -8.09 9.43 2.00
CA GLN A 214 -8.35 9.63 0.57
C GLN A 214 -8.50 8.30 -0.20
N GLY A 215 -8.16 7.15 0.41
CA GLY A 215 -8.36 5.82 -0.14
C GLY A 215 -7.08 5.01 -0.41
N LEU A 216 -5.88 5.55 -0.14
CA LEU A 216 -4.62 4.79 -0.21
C LEU A 216 -4.43 3.95 1.05
N ARG A 217 -5.03 2.75 1.06
CA ARG A 217 -5.12 1.86 2.23
C ARG A 217 -3.78 1.69 2.99
N ARG A 218 -3.86 1.63 4.32
CA ARG A 218 -2.69 1.61 5.23
C ARG A 218 -1.74 0.44 4.94
N GLU A 219 -2.25 -0.72 4.59
CA GLU A 219 -1.47 -1.94 4.31
C GLU A 219 -0.67 -1.88 3.01
N LEU A 220 -0.94 -0.92 2.12
CA LEU A 220 -0.18 -0.74 0.87
C LEU A 220 1.16 -0.05 1.09
N TRP A 221 1.36 0.62 2.22
CA TRP A 221 2.54 1.44 2.45
C TRP A 221 3.75 0.61 2.87
N HIS A 222 4.92 0.98 2.34
CA HIS A 222 6.18 0.36 2.73
C HIS A 222 6.48 0.64 4.23
N GLU A 223 7.35 -0.12 4.89
CA GLU A 223 7.67 0.16 6.31
C GLU A 223 8.39 1.51 6.46
N ASN A 224 9.26 1.81 5.49
CA ASN A 224 9.84 3.12 5.25
C ASN A 224 9.00 3.85 4.20
N TRP A 225 7.73 4.13 4.53
CA TRP A 225 6.67 4.56 3.61
C TRP A 225 6.89 5.90 2.89
N MET A 226 7.90 6.67 3.26
CA MET A 226 8.24 7.93 2.59
C MET A 226 9.73 8.11 2.47
N LEU A 227 10.17 8.82 1.44
CA LEU A 227 11.57 9.22 1.31
C LEU A 227 11.99 10.11 2.51
N PRO A 228 13.26 10.02 2.96
CA PRO A 228 13.77 10.93 3.97
C PRO A 228 13.77 12.37 3.43
N VAL A 229 13.58 13.34 4.31
CA VAL A 229 13.82 14.76 4.00
C VAL A 229 15.22 15.11 4.47
N VAL A 230 16.14 15.32 3.54
CA VAL A 230 17.56 15.61 3.83
C VAL A 230 17.87 17.03 3.36
N SER A 231 18.42 17.84 4.27
CA SER A 231 18.83 19.21 3.95
C SER A 231 19.88 19.23 2.85
N GLY A 232 19.70 20.11 1.87
CA GLY A 232 20.61 20.26 0.73
C GLY A 232 20.48 19.20 -0.37
N LEU A 233 19.65 18.16 -0.19
CA LEU A 233 19.38 17.17 -1.23
C LEU A 233 18.05 17.44 -1.93
N ASN A 234 17.97 17.12 -3.22
CA ASN A 234 16.72 17.10 -3.98
C ASN A 234 16.03 15.71 -3.89
N LYS A 235 14.78 15.60 -4.36
CA LYS A 235 13.98 14.36 -4.34
C LYS A 235 14.71 13.16 -4.97
N TRP A 236 15.43 13.37 -6.06
CA TRP A 236 16.12 12.29 -6.79
C TRP A 236 17.34 11.77 -6.01
N GLN A 237 18.06 12.67 -5.34
CA GLN A 237 19.15 12.32 -4.43
C GLN A 237 18.64 11.60 -3.18
N GLU A 238 17.50 12.04 -2.62
CA GLU A 238 16.83 11.35 -1.51
C GLU A 238 16.36 9.95 -1.90
N LEU A 239 15.86 9.80 -3.13
CA LEU A 239 15.46 8.52 -3.70
C LEU A 239 16.67 7.58 -3.84
N ALA A 240 17.77 8.05 -4.44
CA ALA A 240 19.00 7.27 -4.53
C ALA A 240 19.47 6.79 -3.15
N ARG A 241 19.51 7.69 -2.17
CA ARG A 241 19.87 7.37 -0.78
C ARG A 241 18.93 6.36 -0.13
N TRP A 242 17.62 6.47 -0.35
CA TRP A 242 16.64 5.51 0.17
C TRP A 242 16.91 4.11 -0.37
N THR A 243 17.35 3.99 -1.62
CA THR A 243 17.64 2.69 -2.25
C THR A 243 18.97 2.06 -1.82
N GLU A 244 19.90 2.80 -1.20
CA GLU A 244 21.26 2.31 -0.88
C GLU A 244 21.30 0.97 -0.12
N SER A 245 20.32 0.73 0.75
CA SER A 245 20.20 -0.50 1.53
C SER A 245 19.45 -1.63 0.82
N ALA A 246 18.92 -1.40 -0.38
CA ALA A 246 18.09 -2.36 -1.10
C ALA A 246 18.94 -3.26 -2.01
N SER A 247 18.84 -4.58 -1.83
CA SER A 247 19.58 -5.56 -2.64
C SER A 247 18.76 -6.13 -3.81
N ASN A 248 17.43 -6.09 -3.73
CA ASN A 248 16.52 -6.74 -4.70
C ASN A 248 15.39 -5.83 -5.22
N LEU A 249 15.53 -4.52 -5.11
CA LEU A 249 14.47 -3.56 -5.47
C LEU A 249 14.11 -3.59 -6.97
N VAL A 250 12.81 -3.61 -7.27
CA VAL A 250 12.21 -3.30 -8.57
C VAL A 250 11.31 -2.08 -8.39
N GLY A 251 11.80 -0.91 -8.80
CA GLY A 251 11.17 0.38 -8.50
C GLY A 251 10.47 1.00 -9.69
N LEU A 252 9.17 1.27 -9.59
CA LEU A 252 8.44 2.11 -10.54
C LEU A 252 8.24 3.50 -9.94
N ILE A 253 8.71 4.54 -10.62
CA ILE A 253 8.54 5.92 -10.19
C ILE A 253 7.40 6.54 -10.99
N ILE A 254 6.34 6.97 -10.31
CA ILE A 254 5.19 7.63 -10.94
C ILE A 254 5.26 9.11 -10.56
N SER A 255 5.55 9.97 -11.53
CA SER A 255 5.71 11.42 -11.32
C SER A 255 5.43 12.19 -12.61
N GLY A 256 4.90 13.41 -12.49
CA GLY A 256 4.83 14.35 -13.62
C GLY A 256 6.20 14.90 -14.04
N ASN A 257 7.19 14.83 -13.15
CA ASN A 257 8.52 15.39 -13.33
C ASN A 257 9.55 14.31 -13.68
N VAL A 258 10.38 14.58 -14.69
CA VAL A 258 11.46 13.70 -15.13
C VAL A 258 12.80 14.40 -14.89
N PRO A 259 13.77 13.76 -14.20
CA PRO A 259 15.09 14.33 -14.00
C PRO A 259 15.91 14.31 -15.29
N VAL A 260 16.72 15.35 -15.52
CA VAL A 260 17.61 15.44 -16.69
C VAL A 260 18.81 14.50 -16.54
N ASP A 261 19.36 14.38 -15.32
CA ASP A 261 20.51 13.52 -15.00
C ASP A 261 20.41 13.04 -13.54
N PRO A 262 19.60 12.01 -13.24
CA PRO A 262 19.44 11.53 -11.88
C PRO A 262 20.61 10.66 -11.41
N ASP A 263 20.87 10.70 -10.10
CA ASP A 263 21.74 9.71 -9.45
C ASP A 263 21.19 8.28 -9.65
N PRO A 264 22.06 7.28 -9.88
CA PRO A 264 21.63 5.91 -10.09
C PRO A 264 21.01 5.30 -8.82
N LEU A 265 19.98 4.48 -8.98
CA LEU A 265 19.38 3.73 -7.87
C LEU A 265 20.08 2.41 -7.62
N HIS A 266 20.13 2.01 -6.36
CA HIS A 266 20.49 0.66 -5.95
C HIS A 266 19.27 -0.26 -6.12
N ALA A 267 19.04 -0.68 -7.36
CA ALA A 267 17.90 -1.50 -7.77
C ALA A 267 18.29 -2.51 -8.84
N LYS A 268 17.55 -3.62 -8.94
CA LYS A 268 17.62 -4.56 -10.08
C LYS A 268 17.09 -3.93 -11.35
N LYS A 269 15.97 -3.20 -11.23
CA LYS A 269 15.28 -2.54 -12.33
C LYS A 269 14.57 -1.30 -11.79
N ALA A 270 14.67 -0.19 -12.51
CA ALA A 270 13.88 1.00 -12.21
C ALA A 270 13.47 1.74 -13.47
N GLU A 271 12.23 2.23 -13.49
CA GLU A 271 11.67 3.05 -14.58
C GLU A 271 10.86 4.22 -14.02
N ILE A 272 10.87 5.35 -14.72
CA ILE A 272 9.89 6.43 -14.52
C ILE A 272 8.74 6.23 -15.49
N LEU A 273 7.54 6.15 -14.92
CA LEU A 273 6.29 6.29 -15.65
C LEU A 273 5.81 7.74 -15.48
N GLN A 274 5.99 8.54 -16.53
CA GLN A 274 5.59 9.93 -16.51
C GLN A 274 4.06 10.05 -16.61
N THR A 275 3.47 10.83 -15.70
CA THR A 275 2.07 11.26 -15.79
C THR A 275 1.99 12.68 -16.33
N TYR A 276 0.80 13.08 -16.77
CA TYR A 276 0.56 14.44 -17.25
C TYR A 276 -0.34 15.19 -16.28
N ALA A 277 0.00 16.45 -16.00
CA ALA A 277 -0.72 17.35 -15.10
C ALA A 277 -2.23 17.50 -15.40
N ARG A 278 -2.67 17.17 -16.62
CA ARG A 278 -4.07 17.22 -17.03
C ARG A 278 -4.86 15.97 -16.65
N ASP A 279 -4.24 14.80 -16.74
CA ASP A 279 -4.96 13.52 -16.72
C ASP A 279 -4.63 12.67 -15.48
N GLY A 280 -3.53 13.01 -14.77
CA GLY A 280 -3.07 12.27 -13.61
C GLY A 280 -2.64 10.84 -13.98
N PHE A 281 -2.76 9.92 -13.02
CA PHE A 281 -2.56 8.49 -13.26
C PHE A 281 -3.83 7.84 -13.86
N GLY A 282 -3.78 7.54 -15.16
CA GLY A 282 -4.88 6.98 -15.93
C GLY A 282 -4.82 5.46 -16.19
N LEU A 283 -5.79 4.95 -16.95
CA LEU A 283 -5.83 3.53 -17.34
C LEU A 283 -4.61 3.11 -18.17
N ASP A 284 -4.15 3.98 -19.07
CA ASP A 284 -2.98 3.69 -19.90
C ASP A 284 -1.73 3.55 -19.03
N ASN A 285 -1.57 4.42 -18.03
CA ASN A 285 -0.48 4.32 -17.05
C ASN A 285 -0.57 3.00 -16.25
N LEU A 286 -1.77 2.57 -15.87
CA LEU A 286 -1.95 1.27 -15.19
C LEU A 286 -1.47 0.11 -16.07
N VAL A 287 -1.80 0.09 -17.36
CA VAL A 287 -1.38 -0.97 -18.29
C VAL A 287 0.14 -1.02 -18.40
N ASP A 288 0.79 0.13 -18.58
CA ASP A 288 2.26 0.21 -18.67
C ASP A 288 2.92 -0.19 -17.34
N ALA A 289 2.36 0.22 -16.21
CA ALA A 289 2.85 -0.15 -14.88
C ALA A 289 2.76 -1.67 -14.63
N LEU A 290 1.63 -2.31 -14.99
CA LEU A 290 1.48 -3.76 -14.85
C LEU A 290 2.45 -4.53 -15.76
N LYS A 291 2.68 -4.02 -16.97
CA LYS A 291 3.68 -4.56 -17.89
C LYS A 291 5.10 -4.43 -17.32
N PHE A 292 5.44 -3.30 -16.69
CA PHE A 292 6.72 -3.10 -16.03
C PHE A 292 7.00 -4.16 -14.96
N PHE A 293 5.99 -4.48 -14.14
CA PHE A 293 6.05 -5.52 -13.10
C PHE A 293 5.83 -6.94 -13.61
N GLU A 294 5.70 -7.13 -14.94
CA GLU A 294 5.50 -8.43 -15.59
C GLU A 294 4.24 -9.17 -15.09
N VAL A 295 3.18 -8.42 -14.77
CA VAL A 295 1.89 -8.97 -14.34
C VAL A 295 0.99 -9.14 -15.58
N GLY A 296 0.63 -10.38 -15.91
CA GLY A 296 -0.34 -10.66 -16.98
C GLY A 296 -1.77 -10.27 -16.59
N GLU A 297 -2.48 -9.48 -17.41
CA GLU A 297 -3.93 -9.32 -17.25
C GLU A 297 -4.68 -10.47 -17.95
N ALA A 298 -5.52 -11.18 -17.21
CA ALA A 298 -6.41 -12.22 -17.75
C ALA A 298 -7.59 -11.66 -18.57
N SER A 299 -7.86 -10.34 -18.53
CA SER A 299 -9.04 -9.77 -19.18
C SER A 299 -8.95 -8.27 -19.44
N ALA A 300 -8.07 -7.85 -20.35
CA ALA A 300 -8.33 -6.64 -21.13
C ALA A 300 -7.75 -6.86 -22.52
N LYS A 301 -8.62 -6.86 -23.53
CA LYS A 301 -8.19 -6.72 -24.92
C LYS A 301 -7.61 -5.32 -25.06
N VAL A 302 -6.30 -5.21 -24.93
CA VAL A 302 -5.55 -3.99 -25.25
C VAL A 302 -5.88 -3.61 -26.70
N PRO A 303 -6.44 -2.42 -26.97
CA PRO A 303 -6.68 -2.00 -28.34
C PRO A 303 -5.35 -1.98 -29.10
N PRO A 304 -5.24 -2.66 -30.25
CA PRO A 304 -3.99 -2.74 -30.99
C PRO A 304 -3.80 -1.46 -31.80
N SER A 305 -3.47 -0.34 -31.15
CA SER A 305 -2.89 0.86 -31.77
C SER A 305 -2.75 2.00 -30.75
N LEU A 306 -1.78 1.91 -29.85
CA LEU A 306 -1.21 3.11 -29.23
C LEU A 306 0.31 3.02 -29.39
N PRO A 307 0.98 4.08 -29.88
CA PRO A 307 2.43 4.08 -29.98
C PRO A 307 3.03 3.91 -28.58
N PRO A 308 4.20 3.24 -28.44
CA PRO A 308 4.84 3.08 -27.14
C PRO A 308 5.17 4.47 -26.56
N ARG A 309 4.47 4.89 -25.50
CA ARG A 309 4.75 6.14 -24.78
C ARG A 309 5.60 5.84 -23.55
N GLY A 310 6.66 5.08 -23.82
CA GLY A 310 7.35 4.18 -22.89
C GLY A 310 7.81 4.82 -21.59
N GLY A 311 7.70 4.03 -20.52
CA GLY A 311 8.46 4.28 -19.29
C GLY A 311 9.92 4.59 -19.64
N GLN A 312 10.44 5.64 -19.03
CA GLN A 312 11.82 6.04 -19.23
C GLN A 312 12.68 5.23 -18.29
N PHE A 313 13.69 4.53 -18.83
CA PHE A 313 14.69 3.84 -18.02
C PHE A 313 15.32 4.80 -17.01
N TYR A 314 15.36 4.40 -15.75
CA TYR A 314 16.08 5.10 -14.70
C TYR A 314 17.42 4.39 -14.46
N PRO A 315 18.54 5.12 -14.34
CA PRO A 315 19.84 4.49 -14.13
C PRO A 315 19.87 3.65 -12.84
N THR A 316 20.39 2.42 -12.92
CA THR A 316 20.55 1.52 -11.77
C THR A 316 21.98 1.02 -11.64
N THR A 317 22.47 0.83 -10.42
CA THR A 317 23.79 0.23 -10.14
C THR A 317 23.80 -1.31 -10.26
N GLY A 318 22.62 -1.96 -10.23
CA GLY A 318 22.47 -3.42 -10.11
C GLY A 318 22.28 -4.22 -11.41
N SER A 319 22.22 -3.59 -12.58
CA SER A 319 22.06 -4.29 -13.87
C SER A 319 23.02 -3.76 -14.94
N ARG A 320 23.64 -4.69 -15.71
CA ARG A 320 24.33 -4.39 -16.97
C ARG A 320 23.31 -4.00 -18.06
N GLY A 321 22.57 -2.92 -17.85
CA GLY A 321 21.79 -2.25 -18.91
C GLY A 321 22.72 -1.44 -19.83
N PRO A 322 22.33 -1.20 -21.09
CA PRO A 322 23.22 -0.60 -22.09
C PRO A 322 23.73 0.76 -21.61
N SER A 323 25.05 0.86 -21.48
CA SER A 323 25.75 2.09 -21.16
C SER A 323 25.33 3.17 -22.16
N ARG A 324 24.96 4.36 -21.66
CA ARG A 324 24.63 5.56 -22.45
C ARG A 324 25.79 6.09 -23.33
N ARG A 325 26.88 5.34 -23.51
CA ARG A 325 28.03 5.71 -24.33
C ARG A 325 27.98 5.01 -25.69
N SER A 326 27.16 5.51 -26.61
CA SER A 326 27.46 5.50 -28.06
C SER A 326 26.33 6.11 -28.90
N VAL A 327 26.05 7.40 -28.76
CA VAL A 327 25.36 8.17 -29.83
C VAL A 327 25.99 9.56 -29.94
N THR A 328 27.30 9.62 -30.20
CA THR A 328 27.96 10.83 -30.74
C THR A 328 29.28 10.45 -31.38
N SER A 329 29.20 9.86 -32.58
CA SER A 329 30.31 9.91 -33.54
C SER A 329 29.74 9.91 -34.96
N ILE A 330 29.07 11.00 -35.31
CA ILE A 330 29.09 11.47 -36.68
C ILE A 330 30.09 12.61 -36.67
N ARG A 331 31.26 12.38 -37.26
CA ARG A 331 32.18 13.45 -37.67
C ARG A 331 32.14 13.56 -39.19
N PRO A 332 32.31 14.79 -39.72
CA PRO A 332 32.04 15.14 -41.11
C PRO A 332 32.96 14.43 -42.11
#